data_AF-A0A177ZZB0-F1
#
_entry.id   AF-A0A177ZZB0-F1
#
_cell.length_a   1.000
_cell.length_b   1.000
_cell.length_c   1.000
_cell.angle_alpha   90.00
_cell.angle_beta   90.00
_cell.angle_gamma   90.00
#
_symmetry.space_group_name_H-M   'P 1'
#
loop_
_entity.id
_entity.type
_entity.pdbx_description
1 polymer ?
#
loop_
_entity_poly.entity_id
_entity_poly.type
_entity_poly.pdbx_seq_one_letter_code
_entity_poly.pdbx_strand_id
1 'polypeptide(L)'
;MNLGVALRKTRKHAGFSQEEMAEEMHLPRSTISKLENNKLFLKADDLIKWCNVTQAQEMAIALIYGIDVPTVVQNLATLVGG
;
A
#
# COMPACT_ATOMS: atom_id res chain seq x y z
N MET A 1 -10.85 -3.80 0.81
CA MET A 1 -9.59 -3.04 0.87
C MET A 1 -9.64 -1.85 -0.07
N ASN A 2 -9.26 -0.65 0.38
CA ASN A 2 -9.14 0.54 -0.48
C ASN A 2 -7.66 0.72 -0.84
N LEU A 3 -7.30 0.49 -2.12
CA LEU A 3 -5.90 0.47 -2.58
C LEU A 3 -5.22 1.83 -2.38
N GLY A 4 -5.88 2.94 -2.71
CA GLY A 4 -5.31 4.28 -2.52
C GLY A 4 -4.95 4.58 -1.06
N VAL A 5 -5.78 4.14 -0.11
CA VAL A 5 -5.48 4.27 1.32
C VAL A 5 -4.26 3.42 1.72
N ALA A 6 -4.13 2.22 1.18
CA ALA A 6 -2.99 1.34 1.43
C ALA A 6 -1.68 1.95 0.91
N LEU A 7 -1.67 2.45 -0.33
CA LEU A 7 -0.54 3.15 -0.94
C LEU A 7 -0.10 4.35 -0.09
N ARG A 8 -1.06 5.15 0.39
CA ARG A 8 -0.76 6.30 1.26
C ARG A 8 -0.15 5.88 2.59
N LYS A 9 -0.61 4.77 3.17
CA LYS A 9 -0.07 4.24 4.42
C LYS A 9 1.36 3.74 4.24
N THR A 10 1.62 2.93 3.21
CA THR A 10 2.97 2.36 2.97
C THR A 10 3.98 3.45 2.63
N ARG A 11 3.60 4.44 1.79
CA ARG A 11 4.46 5.59 1.50
C ARG A 11 4.84 6.35 2.78
N LYS A 12 3.85 6.70 3.61
CA LYS A 12 4.10 7.42 4.87
C LYS A 12 4.95 6.60 5.84
N HIS A 13 4.73 5.29 5.91
CA HIS A 13 5.52 4.39 6.75
C HIS A 13 6.99 4.36 6.30
N ALA A 14 7.23 4.37 4.99
CA ALA A 14 8.56 4.49 4.40
C ALA A 14 9.19 5.90 4.52
N GLY A 15 8.47 6.88 5.09
CA GLY A 15 8.99 8.23 5.34
C GLY A 15 8.91 9.21 4.16
N PHE A 16 8.35 8.80 3.02
CA PHE A 16 8.29 9.65 1.83
C PHE A 16 7.11 10.64 1.84
N SER A 17 7.34 11.85 1.38
CA SER A 17 6.34 12.79 0.87
C SER A 17 5.78 12.35 -0.49
N GLN A 18 4.72 13.00 -0.98
CA GLN A 18 4.19 12.68 -2.32
C GLN A 18 5.15 13.10 -3.44
N GLU A 19 5.94 14.16 -3.22
CA GLU A 19 6.99 14.62 -4.14
C GLU A 19 8.13 13.59 -4.21
N GLU A 20 8.68 13.16 -3.07
CA GLU A 20 9.77 12.16 -3.03
C GLU A 20 9.31 10.82 -3.62
N MET A 21 8.08 10.39 -3.32
CA MET A 21 7.53 9.17 -3.93
C MET A 21 7.36 9.30 -5.45
N ALA A 22 7.06 10.51 -5.94
CA ALA A 22 6.98 10.75 -7.37
C ALA A 22 8.35 10.60 -8.05
N GLU A 23 9.41 11.08 -7.40
CA GLU A 23 10.79 10.93 -7.88
C GLU A 23 11.19 9.46 -7.96
N GLU A 24 10.98 8.70 -6.88
CA GLU A 24 11.26 7.25 -6.83
C GLU A 24 10.47 6.47 -7.89
N MET A 25 9.19 6.82 -8.07
CA MET A 25 8.32 6.16 -9.03
C MET A 25 8.55 6.61 -10.46
N HIS A 26 9.26 7.73 -10.68
CA HIS A 26 9.35 8.44 -11.97
C HIS A 26 7.96 8.80 -12.53
N LEU A 27 7.08 9.28 -11.65
CA LEU A 27 5.72 9.70 -11.98
C LEU A 27 5.50 11.15 -11.55
N PRO A 28 4.60 11.89 -12.20
CA PRO A 28 4.19 13.20 -11.70
C PRO A 28 3.61 13.08 -10.28
N ARG A 29 3.92 14.02 -9.38
CA ARG A 29 3.33 14.02 -8.04
C ARG A 29 1.79 14.05 -8.03
N SER A 30 1.19 14.69 -9.03
CA SER A 30 -0.28 14.67 -9.20
C SER A 30 -0.82 13.26 -9.46
N THR A 31 -0.03 12.38 -10.10
CA THR A 31 -0.33 10.95 -10.27
C THR A 31 -0.31 10.23 -8.93
N ILE A 32 0.71 10.45 -8.10
CA ILE A 32 0.78 9.91 -6.72
C ILE A 32 -0.47 10.29 -5.93
N SER A 33 -0.86 11.57 -5.97
CA SER A 33 -2.07 12.04 -5.31
C SER A 33 -3.35 11.38 -5.85
N LYS A 34 -3.49 11.24 -7.17
CA LYS A 34 -4.66 10.57 -7.77
C LYS A 34 -4.73 9.09 -7.38
N LEU A 35 -3.60 8.38 -7.37
CA LEU A 35 -3.52 6.98 -6.93
C LEU A 35 -3.99 6.83 -5.47
N GLU A 36 -3.45 7.66 -4.57
CA GLU A 36 -3.81 7.61 -3.14
C GLU A 36 -5.26 7.97 -2.84
N ASN A 37 -5.90 8.74 -3.73
CA ASN A 37 -7.31 9.13 -3.62
C ASN A 37 -8.26 8.26 -4.47
N ASN A 38 -7.77 7.14 -5.04
CA ASN A 38 -8.52 6.25 -5.95
C ASN A 38 -9.15 6.97 -7.15
N LYS A 39 -8.48 8.00 -7.66
CA LYS A 39 -8.85 8.74 -8.87
C LYS A 39 -8.10 8.26 -10.12
N LEU A 40 -7.18 7.32 -9.94
CA LEU A 40 -6.43 6.68 -11.01
C LEU A 40 -6.19 5.21 -10.65
N PHE A 41 -6.28 4.33 -11.63
CA PHE A 41 -5.93 2.91 -11.47
C PHE A 41 -4.41 2.73 -11.49
N LEU A 42 -3.90 1.91 -10.57
CA LEU A 42 -2.50 1.53 -10.50
C LEU A 42 -2.27 0.31 -11.40
N LYS A 43 -1.23 0.35 -12.25
CA LYS A 43 -0.83 -0.81 -13.03
C LYS A 43 -0.06 -1.81 -12.15
N ALA A 44 -0.04 -3.08 -12.53
CA ALA A 44 0.59 -4.11 -11.71
C ALA A 44 2.12 -3.91 -11.58
N ASP A 45 2.79 -3.48 -12.65
CA ASP A 45 4.20 -3.12 -12.66
C ASP A 45 4.51 -1.95 -11.71
N ASP A 46 3.69 -0.91 -11.74
CA ASP A 46 3.80 0.21 -10.80
C ASP A 46 3.56 -0.23 -9.35
N LEU A 47 2.62 -1.16 -9.11
CA LEU A 47 2.39 -1.72 -7.77
C LEU A 47 3.61 -2.47 -7.25
N ILE A 48 4.25 -3.30 -8.08
CA ILE A 48 5.47 -4.02 -7.71
C ILE A 48 6.58 -3.03 -7.35
N LYS A 49 6.80 -2.02 -8.20
CA LYS A 49 7.79 -0.96 -7.95
C LYS A 49 7.49 -0.22 -6.64
N TRP A 50 6.23 0.15 -6.41
CA TRP A 50 5.81 0.81 -5.19
C TRP A 50 6.15 -0.01 -3.95
N CYS A 51 5.86 -1.32 -3.96
CA CYS A 51 6.14 -2.21 -2.83
C CYS A 51 7.65 -2.33 -2.59
N ASN A 52 8.47 -2.36 -3.63
CA ASN A 52 9.92 -2.39 -3.50
C ASN A 52 10.49 -1.10 -2.90
N VAL A 53 10.06 0.07 -3.40
CA VAL A 53 10.49 1.39 -2.90
C VAL A 53 10.10 1.58 -1.43
N THR A 54 8.88 1.16 -1.08
CA THR A 54 8.36 1.32 0.30
C THR A 54 8.72 0.18 1.24
N GLN A 55 9.43 -0.84 0.77
CA GLN A 55 9.69 -2.09 1.51
C GLN A 55 8.42 -2.69 2.13
N ALA A 56 7.31 -2.66 1.38
CA ALA A 56 5.99 -3.08 1.83
C ALA A 56 5.48 -4.31 1.06
N GLN A 57 6.32 -5.34 0.92
CA GLN A 57 5.98 -6.56 0.18
C GLN A 57 4.79 -7.29 0.79
N GLU A 58 4.59 -7.18 2.10
CA GLU A 58 3.42 -7.70 2.82
C GLU A 58 2.10 -7.08 2.33
N MET A 59 2.11 -5.84 1.84
CA MET A 59 0.93 -5.22 1.22
C MET A 59 0.53 -5.97 -0.05
N ALA A 60 1.50 -6.32 -0.91
CA ALA A 60 1.25 -7.06 -2.13
C ALA A 60 0.72 -8.48 -1.83
N ILE A 61 1.30 -9.14 -0.84
CA ILE A 61 0.84 -10.46 -0.37
C ILE A 61 -0.61 -10.36 0.10
N ALA A 62 -0.94 -9.40 0.98
CA ALA A 62 -2.30 -9.22 1.47
C ALA A 62 -3.32 -8.96 0.36
N LEU A 63 -2.95 -8.19 -0.66
CA LEU A 63 -3.77 -7.94 -1.85
C LEU A 63 -4.03 -9.21 -2.67
N ILE A 64 -2.98 -9.98 -2.97
CA ILE A 64 -3.06 -11.16 -3.85
C ILE A 64 -3.85 -12.29 -3.20
N TYR A 65 -3.62 -12.54 -1.91
CA TYR A 65 -4.29 -13.60 -1.18
C TYR A 65 -5.67 -13.20 -0.65
N GLY A 66 -6.10 -11.95 -0.86
CA GLY A 66 -7.37 -11.43 -0.34
C GLY A 66 -7.44 -11.48 1.19
N ILE A 67 -6.30 -11.36 1.86
CA ILE A 67 -6.22 -11.49 3.33
C ILE A 67 -6.90 -10.29 3.96
N ASP A 68 -7.98 -10.54 4.70
CA ASP A 68 -8.61 -9.53 5.54
C ASP A 68 -7.82 -9.41 6.86
N VAL A 69 -6.84 -8.50 6.88
CA VAL A 69 -5.93 -8.28 8.02
C VAL A 69 -6.70 -8.09 9.35
N PRO A 70 -7.79 -7.28 9.42
CA PRO A 70 -8.68 -7.25 10.59
C PRO A 70 -9.13 -8.63 11.10
N THR A 71 -9.57 -9.52 10.22
CA THR A 71 -10.01 -10.87 10.58
C THR A 71 -8.85 -11.70 11.12
N VAL A 72 -7.67 -11.60 10.52
CA VAL A 72 -6.48 -12.29 11.02
C VAL A 72 -6.11 -11.83 12.43
N VAL A 73 -6.11 -10.52 12.68
CA VAL A 73 -5.82 -9.96 14.01
C VAL A 73 -6.85 -10.40 15.04
N GLN A 74 -8.14 -10.39 14.68
CA GLN A 74 -9.20 -10.85 15.57
C GLN A 74 -9.04 -12.34 15.94
N ASN A 75 -8.74 -13.18 14.96
CA ASN A 75 -8.53 -14.62 15.19
C ASN A 75 -7.33 -14.89 16.10
N LEU A 76 -6.23 -14.15 15.91
CA LEU A 76 -5.05 -14.24 16.77
C LEU A 76 -5.34 -13.77 18.20
N ALA A 77 -6.10 -12.68 18.36
CA ALA A 77 -6.51 -12.20 19.67
C ALA A 77 -7.36 -13.23 20.42
N THR A 78 -8.27 -13.92 19.73
CA THR A 78 -9.07 -15.01 20.32
C THR A 78 -8.22 -16.23 20.70
N LEU A 79 -7.15 -16.53 19.96
CA LEU A 79 -6.23 -17.64 20.29
C LEU A 79 -5.33 -17.34 21.50
N VAL A 80 -4.93 -16.09 21.70
CA VAL A 80 -4.02 -15.68 22.80
C VAL A 80 -4.80 -15.29 24.07
N GLY A 81 -6.05 -14.87 23.93
CA GLY A 81 -6.94 -14.49 25.04
C GLY A 81 -7.92 -15.57 25.50
N GLY A 82 -7.81 -16.80 24.96
CA GLY A 82 -8.58 -17.98 25.37
C GLY A 82 -7.90 -18.80 26.46
#